data_AF-A0A1U7XLJ0-F1
#
_entry.id   AF-A0A1U7XLJ0-F1
#
_cell.length_a   1.000
_cell.length_b   1.000
_cell.length_c   1.000
_cell.angle_alpha   90.00
_cell.angle_beta   90.00
_cell.angle_gamma   90.00
#
_symmetry.space_group_name_H-M   'P 1'
#
loop_
_entity.id
_entity.type
_entity.pdbx_description
1 polymer ?
#
loop_
_entity_poly.entity_id
_entity_poly.type
_entity_poly.pdbx_seq_one_letter_code
_entity_poly.pdbx_strand_id
1 'polypeptide(L)'
;MARIMPMAASSIRPSLSALRFCRFCVSHSSSRKFASFHLGTVPQMQSFGIKASKLLREKGSNFSIGAVGSMAHASTATTQENVLDWVKQDKRRMLHVVYRVGDLDRTIKFYTECLGMKLLRKRDVPEERYTNAFLGYGPEDSHFVIELTYNYGIDKYDIGLAFGHFGIAVEDVAKSVELIKAKGGKVTREPGPVKGGNTVIAFIEDPDGYKFELLERGPTPEPLCQVMLRVGDLDRAINFYQKAYGMELLRTRDNPEYKYTIAMLGYGPEDKSAVMELTYNYGVSIYDKGNAYAQIAIGTDDVHKTAEAIRLWGGKITREPGPLPGISAKIVACQDTDGWKAVFVDNIDFLKELE
;
A
#
# COMPACT_ATOMS: atom_id res chain seq x y z
N MET A 1 34.71 -31.52 -52.54
CA MET A 1 35.83 -31.37 -53.50
C MET A 1 35.82 -29.95 -54.05
N ALA A 2 37.00 -29.31 -54.11
CA ALA A 2 37.37 -28.03 -54.77
C ALA A 2 36.76 -26.72 -54.23
N ARG A 3 37.41 -25.55 -54.34
CA ARG A 3 38.78 -25.06 -54.07
C ARG A 3 38.67 -23.52 -54.27
N ILE A 4 39.18 -22.73 -53.31
CA ILE A 4 40.04 -21.52 -53.43
C ILE A 4 39.58 -20.34 -54.35
N MET A 5 39.32 -19.17 -53.69
CA MET A 5 39.72 -17.74 -53.90
C MET A 5 40.33 -17.24 -55.24
N PRO A 6 40.22 -15.93 -55.66
CA PRO A 6 40.74 -14.75 -54.91
C PRO A 6 40.13 -13.32 -55.15
N MET A 7 40.81 -12.37 -54.48
CA MET A 7 40.74 -10.91 -54.30
C MET A 7 40.46 -9.96 -55.48
N ALA A 8 39.97 -8.75 -55.18
CA ALA A 8 40.65 -7.47 -55.50
C ALA A 8 40.04 -6.26 -54.74
N ALA A 9 40.92 -5.34 -54.35
CA ALA A 9 40.65 -4.11 -53.60
C ALA A 9 40.46 -2.89 -54.51
N SER A 10 39.76 -1.85 -54.04
CA SER A 10 40.08 -0.47 -54.44
C SER A 10 39.75 0.52 -53.32
N SER A 11 40.67 1.45 -53.12
CA SER A 11 40.74 2.49 -52.10
C SER A 11 40.49 3.86 -52.74
N ILE A 12 39.64 4.72 -52.18
CA ILE A 12 39.71 6.20 -52.33
C ILE A 12 39.29 6.84 -50.99
N ARG A 13 40.06 7.85 -50.60
CA ARG A 13 40.04 8.66 -49.35
C ARG A 13 39.08 9.89 -49.46
N PRO A 14 38.89 10.71 -48.41
CA PRO A 14 37.63 11.39 -48.07
C PRO A 14 37.49 12.81 -48.62
N SER A 15 36.26 13.34 -48.59
CA SER A 15 35.93 14.76 -48.81
C SER A 15 35.25 15.35 -47.57
N LEU A 16 35.76 16.50 -47.14
CA LEU A 16 35.33 17.32 -46.01
C LEU A 16 34.12 18.22 -46.35
N SER A 17 33.44 18.62 -45.27
CA SER A 17 32.64 19.85 -45.09
C SER A 17 31.21 19.92 -45.65
N ALA A 18 30.24 19.92 -44.72
CA ALA A 18 29.34 21.08 -44.53
C ALA A 18 28.62 20.93 -43.18
N LEU A 19 29.07 21.70 -42.18
CA LEU A 19 28.31 21.95 -40.95
C LEU A 19 27.03 22.72 -41.30
N ARG A 20 25.86 22.17 -40.96
CA ARG A 20 24.66 22.96 -40.70
C ARG A 20 24.23 22.75 -39.26
N PHE A 21 24.44 23.78 -38.46
CA PHE A 21 23.82 23.98 -37.16
C PHE A 21 22.30 23.94 -37.32
N CYS A 22 21.66 22.92 -36.77
CA CYS A 22 20.22 22.95 -36.50
C CYS A 22 20.05 23.32 -35.02
N ARG A 23 19.53 24.53 -34.78
CA ARG A 23 19.02 24.98 -33.47
C ARG A 23 17.94 24.00 -33.03
N PHE A 24 18.21 23.20 -31.99
CA PHE A 24 17.14 22.59 -31.22
C PHE A 24 16.46 23.68 -30.40
N CYS A 25 15.27 24.08 -30.83
CA CYS A 25 14.34 24.80 -29.98
C CYS A 25 13.94 23.86 -28.84
N VAL A 26 14.45 24.12 -27.65
CA VAL A 26 13.94 23.55 -26.41
C VAL A 26 12.59 24.20 -26.15
N SER A 27 11.51 23.54 -26.59
CA SER A 27 10.18 23.88 -26.09
C SER A 27 10.11 23.46 -24.63
N HIS A 28 10.09 24.44 -23.72
CA HIS A 28 9.70 24.22 -22.33
C HIS A 28 8.25 23.72 -22.32
N SER A 29 8.09 22.41 -22.23
CA SER A 29 6.83 21.81 -21.80
C SER A 29 6.66 22.13 -20.32
N SER A 30 5.55 22.77 -19.96
CA SER A 30 5.14 22.93 -18.58
C SER A 30 4.99 21.54 -17.94
N SER A 31 5.92 21.20 -17.04
CA SER A 31 5.84 19.99 -16.23
C SER A 31 4.56 20.03 -15.40
N ARG A 32 3.54 19.28 -15.81
CA ARG A 32 2.40 18.99 -14.93
C ARG A 32 2.92 18.20 -13.73
N LYS A 33 2.63 18.66 -12.52
CA LYS A 33 2.96 17.94 -11.29
C LYS A 33 1.93 16.81 -11.12
N PHE A 34 2.39 15.57 -11.12
CA PHE A 34 1.59 14.36 -10.85
C PHE A 34 1.89 13.88 -9.42
N ALA A 35 0.89 13.44 -8.63
CA ALA A 35 1.12 13.15 -7.21
C ALA A 35 1.71 11.77 -6.98
N SER A 36 2.56 11.66 -5.95
CA SER A 36 2.69 10.41 -5.20
C SER A 36 1.93 10.70 -3.92
N PHE A 37 1.09 9.77 -3.50
CA PHE A 37 0.30 9.92 -2.28
C PHE A 37 1.13 9.61 -1.02
N HIS A 38 2.46 9.67 -1.13
CA HIS A 38 3.40 9.49 -0.03
C HIS A 38 3.43 10.72 0.88
N LEU A 39 3.17 10.51 2.18
CA LEU A 39 3.42 11.53 3.19
C LEU A 39 4.84 11.35 3.75
N GLY A 40 5.76 12.20 3.31
CA GLY A 40 7.10 12.31 3.90
C GLY A 40 7.04 12.73 5.38
N THR A 41 7.91 12.17 6.21
CA THR A 41 8.02 12.51 7.64
C THR A 41 8.69 13.87 7.83
N VAL A 42 8.00 14.83 8.44
CA VAL A 42 8.57 16.11 8.90
C VAL A 42 9.29 15.91 10.26
N PRO A 43 10.50 16.46 10.50
CA PRO A 43 11.17 16.38 11.80
C PRO A 43 10.45 17.22 12.87
N GLN A 44 10.23 16.61 14.04
CA GLN A 44 9.51 17.19 15.18
C GLN A 44 10.32 18.32 15.85
N MET A 45 9.78 19.55 15.84
CA MET A 45 10.36 20.69 16.56
C MET A 45 9.94 20.64 18.03
N GLN A 46 10.91 20.71 18.95
CA GLN A 46 10.69 20.71 20.40
C GLN A 46 9.97 21.98 20.85
N SER A 47 8.79 21.85 21.48
CA SER A 47 8.12 22.97 22.16
C SER A 47 8.44 22.95 23.66
N PHE A 48 9.10 24.01 24.12
CA PHE A 48 9.32 24.32 25.53
C PHE A 48 8.01 24.50 26.29
N GLY A 49 7.97 23.99 27.52
CA GLY A 49 6.81 24.00 28.40
C GLY A 49 6.51 25.35 29.03
N ILE A 50 5.23 25.61 29.26
CA ILE A 50 4.74 26.63 30.19
C ILE A 50 3.64 25.99 31.05
N LYS A 51 3.85 26.00 32.37
CA LYS A 51 2.86 25.63 33.40
C LYS A 51 1.84 26.75 33.55
N ALA A 52 0.56 26.40 33.79
CA ALA A 52 -0.39 27.28 34.46
C ALA A 52 -1.32 26.48 35.39
N SER A 53 -1.66 27.13 36.49
CA SER A 53 -2.14 26.62 37.78
C SER A 53 -3.67 26.63 37.93
N LYS A 54 -4.15 25.77 38.85
CA LYS A 54 -5.49 25.75 39.47
C LYS A 54 -5.93 27.10 40.05
N LEU A 55 -7.24 27.39 39.95
CA LEU A 55 -8.19 28.05 40.89
C LEU A 55 -9.43 28.42 40.02
N LEU A 56 -10.72 28.42 40.40
CA LEU A 56 -11.47 28.35 41.64
C LEU A 56 -12.90 27.82 41.34
N ARG A 57 -13.57 27.39 42.41
CA ARG A 57 -14.92 26.85 42.50
C ARG A 57 -15.92 27.99 42.72
N GLU A 58 -17.05 27.99 42.01
CA GLU A 58 -18.22 28.78 42.40
C GLU A 58 -19.53 27.99 42.17
N LYS A 59 -20.45 28.10 43.15
CA LYS A 59 -21.77 27.45 43.22
C LYS A 59 -22.82 28.38 42.63
N GLY A 60 -23.82 27.84 41.92
CA GLY A 60 -25.03 28.60 41.58
C GLY A 60 -26.14 27.81 40.88
N SER A 61 -27.18 27.52 41.66
CA SER A 61 -28.61 27.35 41.34
C SER A 61 -29.13 26.26 40.38
N ASN A 62 -30.08 25.49 40.94
CA ASN A 62 -30.98 24.55 40.29
C ASN A 62 -31.64 25.11 39.03
N PHE A 63 -31.44 24.43 37.90
CA PHE A 63 -32.39 24.42 36.79
C PHE A 63 -32.71 22.95 36.48
N SER A 64 -34.00 22.69 36.28
CA SER A 64 -34.58 21.39 35.96
C SER A 64 -33.89 20.73 34.75
N ILE A 65 -33.15 19.65 35.02
CA ILE A 65 -32.64 18.73 34.01
C ILE A 65 -33.82 17.84 33.59
N GLY A 66 -34.46 18.20 32.49
CA GLY A 66 -35.46 17.38 31.83
C GLY A 66 -35.37 17.60 30.33
N ALA A 67 -35.08 16.52 29.58
CA ALA A 67 -35.16 16.42 28.12
C ALA A 67 -33.99 16.92 27.23
N VAL A 68 -32.76 17.14 27.74
CA VAL A 68 -31.58 17.39 26.86
C VAL A 68 -30.78 16.12 26.54
N GLY A 69 -30.85 15.08 27.39
CA GLY A 69 -30.12 13.82 27.18
C GLY A 69 -30.65 12.94 26.05
N SER A 70 -31.97 12.96 25.79
CA SER A 70 -32.60 12.07 24.80
C SER A 70 -32.31 12.51 23.35
N MET A 71 -32.31 13.83 23.09
CA MET A 71 -32.06 14.37 21.74
C MET A 71 -30.60 14.27 21.29
N ALA A 72 -29.64 14.41 22.21
CA ALA A 72 -28.21 14.27 21.90
C ALA A 72 -27.86 12.81 21.54
N HIS A 73 -28.41 11.83 22.29
CA HIS A 73 -28.23 10.42 21.96
C HIS A 73 -28.94 10.01 20.67
N ALA A 74 -30.17 10.49 20.42
CA ALA A 74 -30.90 10.22 19.18
C ALA A 74 -30.21 10.82 17.95
N SER A 75 -29.76 12.08 18.01
CA SER A 75 -29.05 12.74 16.89
C SER A 75 -27.69 12.09 16.59
N THR A 76 -26.96 11.66 17.63
CA THR A 76 -25.69 10.94 17.46
C THR A 76 -25.94 9.57 16.82
N ALA A 77 -26.95 8.82 17.27
CA ALA A 77 -27.32 7.53 16.69
C ALA A 77 -27.72 7.64 15.20
N THR A 78 -28.55 8.63 14.84
CA THR A 78 -28.92 8.89 13.43
C THR A 78 -27.70 9.26 12.58
N THR A 79 -26.75 10.01 13.14
CA THR A 79 -25.51 10.37 12.42
C THR A 79 -24.63 9.13 12.19
N GLN A 80 -24.52 8.24 13.18
CA GLN A 80 -23.76 6.99 13.06
C GLN A 80 -24.37 6.05 12.01
N GLU A 81 -25.69 5.88 12.02
CA GLU A 81 -26.41 5.06 11.03
C GLU A 81 -26.19 5.60 9.60
N ASN A 82 -26.35 6.90 9.40
CA ASN A 82 -26.14 7.53 8.09
C ASN A 82 -24.70 7.34 7.57
N VAL A 83 -23.69 7.47 8.44
CA VAL A 83 -22.29 7.25 8.07
C VAL A 83 -22.04 5.78 7.71
N LEU A 84 -22.55 4.85 8.51
CA LEU A 84 -22.43 3.42 8.23
C LEU A 84 -23.09 3.00 6.92
N ASP A 85 -24.27 3.55 6.62
CA ASP A 85 -24.97 3.26 5.39
C ASP A 85 -24.22 3.80 4.17
N TRP A 86 -23.62 4.99 4.30
CA TRP A 86 -22.74 5.51 3.25
C TRP A 86 -21.49 4.65 3.06
N VAL A 87 -20.81 4.23 4.14
CA VAL A 87 -19.60 3.39 4.07
C VAL A 87 -19.86 2.09 3.31
N LYS A 88 -21.05 1.48 3.47
CA LYS A 88 -21.45 0.26 2.75
C LYS A 88 -21.75 0.48 1.26
N GLN A 89 -22.14 1.70 0.88
CA GLN A 89 -22.53 2.04 -0.50
C GLN A 89 -21.39 2.63 -1.32
N ASP A 90 -20.36 3.16 -0.66
CA ASP A 90 -19.21 3.77 -1.31
C ASP A 90 -18.43 2.75 -2.16
N LYS A 91 -17.94 3.18 -3.31
CA LYS A 91 -17.19 2.34 -4.25
C LYS A 91 -15.72 2.32 -3.86
N ARG A 92 -15.38 1.44 -2.91
CA ARG A 92 -14.00 1.26 -2.45
C ARG A 92 -13.22 0.31 -3.34
N ARG A 93 -11.91 0.54 -3.46
CA ARG A 93 -10.98 -0.37 -4.13
C ARG A 93 -9.59 -0.26 -3.51
N MET A 94 -8.93 -1.39 -3.25
CA MET A 94 -7.50 -1.37 -2.91
C MET A 94 -6.71 -0.96 -4.17
N LEU A 95 -5.95 0.13 -4.08
CA LEU A 95 -5.24 0.72 -5.22
C LEU A 95 -3.81 0.20 -5.30
N HIS A 96 -3.06 0.47 -4.23
CA HIS A 96 -1.67 0.04 -4.14
C HIS A 96 -1.19 -0.03 -2.70
N VAL A 97 -0.12 -0.79 -2.48
CA VAL A 97 0.65 -0.74 -1.23
C VAL A 97 1.95 0.01 -1.44
N VAL A 98 2.28 0.90 -0.50
CA VAL A 98 3.48 1.73 -0.55
C VAL A 98 4.48 1.22 0.47
N TYR A 99 5.71 0.97 0.03
CA TYR A 99 6.82 0.64 0.93
C TYR A 99 8.16 1.03 0.33
N ARG A 100 9.19 1.04 1.19
CA ARG A 100 10.49 1.62 0.87
C ARG A 100 11.51 0.53 0.53
N VAL A 101 12.40 0.82 -0.41
CA VAL A 101 13.45 -0.10 -0.86
C VAL A 101 14.80 0.58 -0.88
N GLY A 102 15.85 -0.16 -0.57
CA GLY A 102 17.22 0.34 -0.54
C GLY A 102 17.87 0.45 -1.92
N ASP A 103 17.43 -0.35 -2.88
CA ASP A 103 17.90 -0.33 -4.26
C ASP A 103 16.73 -0.57 -5.23
N LEU A 104 16.28 0.51 -5.87
CA LEU A 104 15.09 0.48 -6.72
C LEU A 104 15.24 -0.46 -7.93
N ASP A 105 16.39 -0.43 -8.59
CA ASP A 105 16.60 -1.20 -9.82
C ASP A 105 16.79 -2.69 -9.52
N ARG A 106 17.43 -3.01 -8.39
CA ARG A 106 17.53 -4.40 -7.90
C ARG A 106 16.13 -4.96 -7.59
N THR A 107 15.27 -4.19 -6.94
CA THR A 107 13.92 -4.66 -6.59
C THR A 107 13.02 -4.74 -7.83
N ILE A 108 13.07 -3.77 -8.75
CA ILE A 108 12.37 -3.87 -10.05
C ILE A 108 12.80 -5.13 -10.81
N LYS A 109 14.11 -5.41 -10.88
CA LYS A 109 14.63 -6.60 -11.54
C LYS A 109 14.12 -7.88 -10.87
N PHE A 110 14.14 -7.94 -9.54
CA PHE A 110 13.62 -9.10 -8.81
C PHE A 110 12.13 -9.32 -9.09
N TYR A 111 11.29 -8.29 -9.01
CA TYR A 111 9.85 -8.45 -9.23
C TYR A 111 9.50 -8.80 -10.68
N THR A 112 10.22 -8.25 -11.65
CA THR A 112 9.99 -8.55 -13.07
C THR A 112 10.50 -9.93 -13.46
N GLU A 113 11.71 -10.32 -13.04
CA GLU A 113 12.32 -11.60 -13.44
C GLU A 113 11.90 -12.79 -12.59
N CYS A 114 11.64 -12.60 -11.30
CA CYS A 114 11.33 -13.68 -10.36
C CYS A 114 9.83 -13.82 -10.09
N LEU A 115 9.09 -12.70 -10.05
CA LEU A 115 7.66 -12.69 -9.72
C LEU A 115 6.76 -12.45 -10.95
N GLY A 116 7.34 -12.14 -12.12
CA GLY A 116 6.57 -11.93 -13.35
C GLY A 116 5.72 -10.66 -13.36
N MET A 117 5.99 -9.70 -12.45
CA MET A 117 5.34 -8.39 -12.47
C MET A 117 5.81 -7.55 -13.65
N LYS A 118 5.02 -6.53 -14.01
CA LYS A 118 5.38 -5.52 -14.99
C LYS A 118 5.72 -4.22 -14.28
N LEU A 119 6.76 -3.54 -14.73
CA LEU A 119 6.97 -2.14 -14.38
C LEU A 119 5.93 -1.30 -15.15
N LEU A 120 4.99 -0.71 -14.44
CA LEU A 120 3.87 0.06 -15.00
C LEU A 120 4.27 1.51 -15.21
N ARG A 121 4.93 2.10 -14.21
CA ARG A 121 5.35 3.50 -14.21
C ARG A 121 6.55 3.69 -13.29
N LYS A 122 7.44 4.62 -13.64
CA LYS A 122 8.56 5.04 -12.79
C LYS A 122 8.59 6.56 -12.79
N ARG A 123 8.69 7.17 -11.61
CA ARG A 123 8.73 8.62 -11.48
C ARG A 123 9.84 9.05 -10.54
N ASP A 124 10.69 9.92 -11.04
CA ASP A 124 11.72 10.55 -10.23
C ASP A 124 11.24 11.92 -9.73
N VAL A 125 11.50 12.22 -8.46
CA VAL A 125 11.15 13.51 -7.83
C VAL A 125 12.41 14.07 -7.14
N PRO A 126 13.36 14.64 -7.92
CA PRO A 126 14.63 15.10 -7.38
C PRO A 126 14.49 16.19 -6.31
N GLU A 127 13.46 17.03 -6.41
CA GLU A 127 13.19 18.12 -5.47
C GLU A 127 12.87 17.59 -4.06
N GLU A 128 12.26 16.41 -3.98
CA GLU A 128 11.90 15.73 -2.72
C GLU A 128 12.83 14.54 -2.43
N ARG A 129 13.83 14.29 -3.29
CA ARG A 129 14.88 13.27 -3.16
C ARG A 129 14.38 11.83 -3.05
N TYR A 130 13.39 11.47 -3.86
CA TYR A 130 12.96 10.08 -4.00
C TYR A 130 12.58 9.72 -5.44
N THR A 131 12.55 8.43 -5.72
CA THR A 131 12.00 7.84 -6.95
C THR A 131 10.93 6.82 -6.59
N ASN A 132 9.79 6.85 -7.27
CA ASN A 132 8.78 5.81 -7.20
C ASN A 132 8.84 4.86 -8.40
N ALA A 133 8.47 3.60 -8.17
CA ALA A 133 8.16 2.65 -9.24
C ALA A 133 6.88 1.88 -8.91
N PHE A 134 6.00 1.76 -9.88
CA PHE A 134 4.72 1.07 -9.76
C PHE A 134 4.82 -0.27 -10.49
N LEU A 135 4.58 -1.37 -9.79
CA LEU A 135 4.68 -2.72 -10.33
C LEU A 135 3.46 -3.56 -9.99
N GLY A 136 2.99 -4.37 -10.94
CA GLY A 136 1.85 -5.27 -10.73
C GLY A 136 1.63 -6.20 -11.91
N TYR A 137 0.49 -6.87 -11.92
CA TYR A 137 0.14 -7.85 -12.97
C TYR A 137 -0.72 -7.25 -14.10
N GLY A 138 -1.26 -6.05 -13.88
CA GLY A 138 -2.04 -5.30 -14.86
C GLY A 138 -2.06 -3.79 -14.56
N PRO A 139 -2.84 -3.00 -15.33
CA PRO A 139 -2.88 -1.55 -15.19
C PRO A 139 -3.49 -1.09 -13.85
N GLU A 140 -3.01 0.05 -13.35
CA GLU A 140 -3.33 0.60 -12.01
C GLU A 140 -4.82 0.97 -11.84
N ASP A 141 -5.56 1.16 -12.94
CA ASP A 141 -7.00 1.48 -12.94
C ASP A 141 -7.88 0.29 -12.54
N SER A 142 -7.35 -0.93 -12.65
CA SER A 142 -8.11 -2.18 -12.50
C SER A 142 -7.41 -3.23 -11.63
N HIS A 143 -6.12 -3.05 -11.33
CA HIS A 143 -5.35 -3.98 -10.50
C HIS A 143 -4.83 -3.30 -9.24
N PHE A 144 -4.61 -4.12 -8.21
CA PHE A 144 -3.82 -3.77 -7.04
C PHE A 144 -2.33 -3.85 -7.38
N VAL A 145 -1.59 -2.80 -7.05
CA VAL A 145 -0.16 -2.70 -7.44
C VAL A 145 0.73 -2.35 -6.26
N ILE A 146 2.03 -2.48 -6.46
CA ILE A 146 3.07 -2.07 -5.51
C ILE A 146 3.60 -0.71 -5.94
N GLU A 147 3.61 0.27 -5.04
CA GLU A 147 4.37 1.52 -5.15
C GLU A 147 5.66 1.40 -4.32
N LEU A 148 6.78 1.19 -4.99
CA LEU A 148 8.10 1.26 -4.38
C LEU A 148 8.50 2.72 -4.18
N THR A 149 9.14 3.02 -3.05
CA THR A 149 9.74 4.33 -2.77
C THR A 149 11.23 4.16 -2.45
N TYR A 150 12.08 4.64 -3.33
CA TYR A 150 13.52 4.76 -3.08
C TYR A 150 13.85 6.18 -2.64
N ASN A 151 14.39 6.35 -1.43
CA ASN A 151 14.86 7.66 -0.97
C ASN A 151 16.37 7.77 -1.23
N TYR A 152 16.81 8.88 -1.80
CA TYR A 152 18.19 9.01 -2.27
C TYR A 152 19.22 8.81 -1.15
N GLY A 153 20.08 7.82 -1.33
CA GLY A 153 21.16 7.50 -0.38
C GLY A 153 20.71 6.75 0.87
N ILE A 154 19.46 6.30 0.94
CA ILE A 154 19.00 5.38 1.99
C ILE A 154 18.91 3.98 1.39
N ASP A 155 19.78 3.08 1.85
CA ASP A 155 19.99 1.74 1.28
C ASP A 155 19.41 0.60 2.14
N LYS A 156 18.82 0.92 3.28
CA LYS A 156 18.21 -0.07 4.18
C LYS A 156 17.09 0.53 5.02
N TYR A 157 16.06 -0.28 5.25
CA TYR A 157 14.95 0.02 6.14
C TYR A 157 14.77 -1.09 7.17
N ASP A 158 14.09 -0.76 8.26
CA ASP A 158 13.64 -1.72 9.26
C ASP A 158 12.21 -2.13 8.95
N ILE A 159 11.98 -3.40 8.63
CA ILE A 159 10.64 -3.95 8.35
C ILE A 159 9.80 -4.03 9.63
N GLY A 160 10.46 -4.11 10.79
CA GLY A 160 9.80 -4.38 12.06
C GLY A 160 9.22 -5.79 12.14
N LEU A 161 8.42 -6.01 13.18
CA LEU A 161 7.78 -7.29 13.48
C LEU A 161 6.27 -7.28 13.20
N ALA A 162 5.69 -6.12 12.88
CA ALA A 162 4.26 -5.97 12.66
C ALA A 162 3.88 -6.36 11.22
N PHE A 163 4.71 -6.04 10.24
CA PHE A 163 4.46 -6.40 8.84
C PHE A 163 4.57 -7.92 8.67
N GLY A 164 3.57 -8.51 8.01
CA GLY A 164 3.49 -9.95 7.76
C GLY A 164 4.21 -10.33 6.48
N HIS A 165 3.51 -10.11 5.37
CA HIS A 165 3.94 -10.46 4.02
C HIS A 165 2.99 -9.84 2.98
N PHE A 166 3.38 -9.91 1.72
CA PHE A 166 2.48 -9.80 0.58
C PHE A 166 2.12 -11.19 0.07
N GLY A 167 0.90 -11.38 -0.44
CA GLY A 167 0.49 -12.65 -1.06
C GLY A 167 0.45 -12.56 -2.57
N ILE A 168 0.98 -13.58 -3.25
CA ILE A 168 0.91 -13.75 -4.70
C ILE A 168 0.28 -15.09 -5.00
N ALA A 169 -0.89 -15.07 -5.64
CA ALA A 169 -1.50 -16.27 -6.20
C ALA A 169 -0.76 -16.70 -7.47
N VAL A 170 -0.36 -17.97 -7.53
CA VAL A 170 0.30 -18.60 -8.68
C VAL A 170 -0.35 -19.95 -8.97
N GLU A 171 -0.32 -20.38 -10.23
CA GLU A 171 -0.92 -21.66 -10.63
C GLU A 171 -0.10 -22.89 -10.19
N ASP A 172 1.21 -22.70 -10.03
CA ASP A 172 2.15 -23.76 -9.65
C ASP A 172 3.24 -23.15 -8.76
N VAL A 173 3.12 -23.39 -7.45
CA VAL A 173 4.05 -22.82 -6.46
C VAL A 173 5.43 -23.46 -6.60
N ALA A 174 5.50 -24.76 -6.92
CA ALA A 174 6.76 -25.46 -7.08
C ALA A 174 7.59 -24.88 -8.23
N LYS A 175 6.98 -24.71 -9.41
CA LYS A 175 7.64 -24.07 -10.57
C LYS A 175 8.05 -22.62 -10.28
N SER A 176 7.19 -21.87 -9.60
CA SER A 176 7.50 -20.49 -9.22
C SER A 176 8.73 -20.44 -8.31
N VAL A 177 8.81 -21.32 -7.31
CA VAL A 177 9.97 -21.44 -6.42
C VAL A 177 11.24 -21.86 -7.18
N GLU A 178 11.16 -22.82 -8.11
CA GLU A 178 12.30 -23.23 -8.93
C GLU A 178 12.85 -22.06 -9.76
N LEU A 179 11.97 -21.29 -10.41
CA LEU A 179 12.35 -20.08 -11.15
C LEU A 179 13.05 -19.07 -10.24
N ILE A 180 12.46 -18.79 -9.07
CA ILE A 180 13.01 -17.83 -8.11
C ILE A 180 14.40 -18.28 -7.65
N LYS A 181 14.60 -19.56 -7.33
CA LYS A 181 15.92 -20.11 -6.98
C LYS A 181 16.92 -19.98 -8.12
N ALA A 182 16.52 -20.31 -9.35
CA ALA A 182 17.37 -20.20 -10.53
C ALA A 182 17.82 -18.75 -10.81
N LYS A 183 17.01 -17.77 -10.40
CA LYS A 183 17.31 -16.33 -10.48
C LYS A 183 18.05 -15.79 -9.24
N GLY A 184 18.42 -16.64 -8.29
CA GLY A 184 19.15 -16.26 -7.08
C GLY A 184 18.29 -15.65 -5.97
N GLY A 185 16.97 -15.79 -6.06
CA GLY A 185 16.03 -15.37 -5.01
C GLY A 185 16.08 -16.27 -3.77
N LYS A 186 15.71 -15.69 -2.62
CA LYS A 186 15.77 -16.39 -1.33
C LYS A 186 14.42 -17.04 -1.02
N VAL A 187 14.42 -18.36 -0.86
CA VAL A 187 13.25 -19.14 -0.41
C VAL A 187 13.41 -19.42 1.07
N THR A 188 12.43 -19.01 1.88
CA THR A 188 12.45 -19.14 3.34
C THR A 188 11.50 -20.21 3.86
N ARG A 189 10.55 -20.65 3.03
CA ARG A 189 9.76 -21.85 3.24
C ARG A 189 9.51 -22.52 1.89
N GLU A 190 9.94 -23.77 1.76
CA GLU A 190 9.72 -24.57 0.56
C GLU A 190 8.21 -24.82 0.30
N PRO A 191 7.83 -25.10 -0.96
CA PRO A 191 6.47 -25.48 -1.33
C PRO A 191 5.95 -26.62 -0.47
N GLY A 192 4.77 -26.42 0.11
CA GLY A 192 4.09 -27.45 0.85
C GLY A 192 2.77 -26.96 1.45
N PRO A 193 1.90 -27.87 1.89
CA PRO A 193 0.62 -27.51 2.47
C PRO A 193 0.80 -26.55 3.66
N VAL A 194 -0.07 -25.55 3.75
CA VAL A 194 -0.17 -24.71 4.94
C VAL A 194 -0.44 -25.56 6.17
N LYS A 195 0.13 -25.18 7.32
CA LYS A 195 -0.08 -25.92 8.56
C LYS A 195 -1.57 -26.02 8.89
N GLY A 196 -2.07 -27.25 9.00
CA GLY A 196 -3.48 -27.55 9.25
C GLY A 196 -4.41 -27.37 8.04
N GLY A 197 -3.92 -27.18 6.82
CA GLY A 197 -4.74 -27.08 5.62
C GLY A 197 -4.11 -27.76 4.40
N ASN A 198 -4.79 -27.69 3.26
CA ASN A 198 -4.37 -28.37 2.03
C ASN A 198 -3.79 -27.44 0.98
N THR A 199 -3.94 -26.12 1.14
CA THR A 199 -3.40 -25.13 0.20
C THR A 199 -1.88 -25.19 0.18
N VAL A 200 -1.30 -25.44 -0.99
CA VAL A 200 0.15 -25.41 -1.17
C VAL A 200 0.60 -23.96 -1.17
N ILE A 201 1.58 -23.67 -0.31
CA ILE A 201 2.17 -22.34 -0.17
C ILE A 201 3.69 -22.43 -0.07
N ALA A 202 4.39 -21.36 -0.43
CA ALA A 202 5.82 -21.17 -0.17
C ALA A 202 6.06 -19.75 0.34
N PHE A 203 7.21 -19.50 0.99
CA PHE A 203 7.64 -18.15 1.32
C PHE A 203 8.98 -17.84 0.70
N ILE A 204 9.09 -16.62 0.19
CA ILE A 204 10.33 -16.05 -0.30
C ILE A 204 10.61 -14.72 0.41
N GLU A 205 11.84 -14.25 0.30
CA GLU A 205 12.23 -12.89 0.66
C GLU A 205 12.75 -12.16 -0.57
N ASP A 206 12.35 -10.89 -0.68
CA ASP A 206 12.87 -9.99 -1.69
C ASP A 206 14.25 -9.40 -1.29
N PRO A 207 14.85 -8.51 -2.11
CA PRO A 207 16.16 -7.92 -1.83
C PRO A 207 16.28 -7.19 -0.50
N ASP A 208 15.19 -6.59 -0.01
CA ASP A 208 15.14 -5.79 1.23
C ASP A 208 14.70 -6.64 2.44
N GLY A 209 14.22 -7.87 2.21
CA GLY A 209 13.77 -8.83 3.23
C GLY A 209 12.25 -8.87 3.43
N TYR A 210 11.47 -8.20 2.57
CA TYR A 210 10.02 -8.34 2.59
C TYR A 210 9.64 -9.75 2.22
N LYS A 211 8.73 -10.32 3.00
CA LYS A 211 8.21 -11.66 2.77
C LYS A 211 7.11 -11.62 1.73
N PHE A 212 7.18 -12.56 0.79
CA PHE A 212 6.08 -12.86 -0.11
C PHE A 212 5.64 -14.31 0.11
N GLU A 213 4.35 -14.50 0.38
CA GLU A 213 3.70 -15.81 0.33
C GLU A 213 3.32 -16.09 -1.12
N LEU A 214 3.72 -17.25 -1.65
CA LEU A 214 3.24 -17.76 -2.92
C LEU A 214 2.11 -18.75 -2.61
N LEU A 215 0.93 -18.52 -3.16
CA LEU A 215 -0.27 -19.32 -2.89
C LEU A 215 -0.71 -20.07 -4.14
N GLU A 216 -0.77 -21.39 -4.08
CA GLU A 216 -1.23 -22.19 -5.22
C GLU A 216 -2.74 -22.05 -5.35
N ARG A 217 -3.17 -21.42 -6.44
CA ARG A 217 -4.58 -21.17 -6.78
C ARG A 217 -4.78 -21.30 -8.29
N GLY A 218 -6.01 -21.57 -8.71
CA GLY A 218 -6.36 -21.45 -10.12
C GLY A 218 -6.19 -20.02 -10.64
N PRO A 219 -6.33 -19.80 -11.96
CA PRO A 219 -6.23 -18.48 -12.57
C PRO A 219 -7.10 -17.45 -11.84
N THR A 220 -6.52 -16.30 -11.51
CA THR A 220 -7.19 -15.20 -10.81
C THR A 220 -7.00 -13.89 -11.58
N PRO A 221 -7.99 -12.97 -11.58
CA PRO A 221 -7.81 -11.64 -12.13
C PRO A 221 -6.85 -10.77 -11.31
N GLU A 222 -6.56 -11.14 -10.05
CA GLU A 222 -5.72 -10.34 -9.15
C GLU A 222 -4.64 -11.22 -8.49
N PRO A 223 -3.50 -11.46 -9.16
CA PRO A 223 -2.45 -12.30 -8.60
C PRO A 223 -1.79 -11.68 -7.36
N LEU A 224 -1.66 -10.35 -7.25
CA LEU A 224 -1.21 -9.69 -6.02
C LEU A 224 -2.38 -9.61 -5.03
N CYS A 225 -2.59 -10.69 -4.29
CA CYS A 225 -3.87 -10.94 -3.65
C CYS A 225 -3.93 -10.62 -2.16
N GLN A 226 -2.81 -10.38 -1.47
CA GLN A 226 -2.84 -10.12 -0.02
C GLN A 226 -1.85 -9.06 0.44
N VAL A 227 -2.27 -8.29 1.45
CA VAL A 227 -1.37 -7.57 2.37
C VAL A 227 -1.65 -8.09 3.78
N MET A 228 -0.67 -8.74 4.41
CA MET A 228 -0.82 -9.28 5.76
C MET A 228 -0.18 -8.37 6.81
N LEU A 229 -0.98 -7.96 7.79
CA LEU A 229 -0.57 -7.12 8.90
C LEU A 229 -0.92 -7.79 10.24
N ARG A 230 0.00 -7.73 11.20
CA ARG A 230 -0.29 -8.16 12.57
C ARG A 230 -1.05 -7.09 13.34
N VAL A 231 -1.98 -7.54 14.18
CA VAL A 231 -2.82 -6.70 15.05
C VAL A 231 -2.86 -7.26 16.46
N GLY A 232 -3.01 -6.39 17.45
CA GLY A 232 -3.02 -6.75 18.86
C GLY A 232 -4.36 -7.25 19.39
N ASP A 233 -5.45 -7.02 18.65
CA ASP A 233 -6.81 -7.41 18.98
C ASP A 233 -7.60 -7.60 17.68
N LEU A 234 -7.90 -8.85 17.34
CA LEU A 234 -8.49 -9.19 16.05
C LEU A 234 -9.94 -8.70 15.94
N ASP A 235 -10.74 -8.82 16.99
CA ASP A 235 -12.15 -8.43 16.98
C ASP A 235 -12.29 -6.91 16.85
N ARG A 236 -11.47 -6.15 17.58
CA ARG A 236 -11.41 -4.69 17.44
C ARG A 236 -11.00 -4.29 16.03
N ALA A 237 -9.98 -4.94 15.47
CA ALA A 237 -9.50 -4.63 14.13
C ALA A 237 -10.57 -4.96 13.07
N ILE A 238 -11.17 -6.16 13.11
CA ILE A 238 -12.29 -6.54 12.22
C ILE A 238 -13.39 -5.49 12.28
N ASN A 239 -13.86 -5.13 13.48
CA ASN A 239 -14.92 -4.13 13.63
C ASN A 239 -14.51 -2.78 13.05
N PHE A 240 -13.27 -2.33 13.27
CA PHE A 240 -12.75 -1.11 12.67
C PHE A 240 -12.80 -1.16 11.14
N TYR A 241 -12.24 -2.19 10.51
CA TYR A 241 -12.17 -2.28 9.05
C TYR A 241 -13.56 -2.45 8.40
N GLN A 242 -14.49 -3.15 9.05
CA GLN A 242 -15.88 -3.22 8.57
C GLN A 242 -16.59 -1.88 8.64
N LYS A 243 -16.42 -1.13 9.75
CA LYS A 243 -17.23 0.07 10.03
C LYS A 243 -16.62 1.36 9.51
N ALA A 244 -15.29 1.47 9.52
CA ALA A 244 -14.55 2.64 9.04
C ALA A 244 -14.22 2.53 7.55
N TYR A 245 -13.78 1.35 7.11
CA TYR A 245 -13.26 1.14 5.75
C TYR A 245 -14.29 0.49 4.83
N GLY A 246 -15.39 -0.06 5.37
CA GLY A 246 -16.44 -0.71 4.60
C GLY A 246 -16.03 -2.06 4.03
N MET A 247 -14.98 -2.69 4.57
CA MET A 247 -14.56 -4.01 4.11
C MET A 247 -15.52 -5.09 4.59
N GLU A 248 -15.74 -6.11 3.77
CA GLU A 248 -16.44 -7.32 4.18
C GLU A 248 -15.48 -8.26 4.91
N LEU A 249 -15.98 -8.93 5.97
CA LEU A 249 -15.24 -10.03 6.59
C LEU A 249 -15.48 -11.28 5.76
N LEU A 250 -14.48 -11.69 4.99
CA LEU A 250 -14.59 -12.78 4.03
C LEU A 250 -14.41 -14.14 4.71
N ARG A 251 -13.47 -14.20 5.66
CA ARG A 251 -13.14 -15.44 6.37
C ARG A 251 -12.44 -15.13 7.69
N THR A 252 -12.70 -15.95 8.70
CA THR A 252 -11.85 -16.07 9.89
C THR A 252 -11.34 -17.49 10.01
N ARG A 253 -10.18 -17.67 10.63
CA ARG A 253 -9.65 -18.99 10.95
C ARG A 253 -8.81 -18.92 12.21
N ASP A 254 -9.24 -19.68 13.20
CA ASP A 254 -8.47 -19.87 14.43
C ASP A 254 -7.55 -21.09 14.32
N ASN A 255 -6.35 -20.98 14.88
CA ASN A 255 -5.36 -22.03 14.90
C ASN A 255 -4.71 -22.14 16.29
N PRO A 256 -5.38 -22.81 17.26
CA PRO A 256 -4.92 -22.87 18.64
C PRO A 256 -3.62 -23.66 18.81
N GLU A 257 -3.32 -24.63 17.94
CA GLU A 257 -2.07 -25.40 17.94
C GLU A 257 -0.86 -24.48 17.74
N TYR A 258 -0.98 -23.52 16.82
CA TYR A 258 0.07 -22.56 16.49
C TYR A 258 -0.15 -21.17 17.10
N LYS A 259 -1.17 -21.02 17.96
CA LYS A 259 -1.48 -19.84 18.76
C LYS A 259 -1.66 -18.56 17.94
N TYR A 260 -2.41 -18.64 16.84
CA TYR A 260 -2.77 -17.48 16.06
C TYR A 260 -4.20 -17.59 15.50
N THR A 261 -4.81 -16.44 15.21
CA THR A 261 -6.08 -16.32 14.52
C THR A 261 -5.90 -15.35 13.36
N ILE A 262 -6.49 -15.65 12.20
CA ILE A 262 -6.49 -14.77 11.04
C ILE A 262 -7.89 -14.33 10.65
N ALA A 263 -7.98 -13.14 10.03
CA ALA A 263 -9.15 -12.64 9.35
C ALA A 263 -8.79 -12.09 7.98
N MET A 264 -9.58 -12.43 6.96
CA MET A 264 -9.47 -11.90 5.61
C MET A 264 -10.57 -10.86 5.40
N LEU A 265 -10.20 -9.65 5.02
CA LEU A 265 -11.12 -8.55 4.74
C LEU A 265 -10.85 -7.93 3.38
N GLY A 266 -11.90 -7.50 2.67
CA GLY A 266 -11.73 -6.88 1.35
C GLY A 266 -13.03 -6.31 0.80
N TYR A 267 -12.99 -5.91 -0.47
CA TYR A 267 -14.12 -5.32 -1.20
C TYR A 267 -14.72 -6.26 -2.27
N GLY A 268 -14.27 -7.52 -2.28
CA GLY A 268 -14.70 -8.54 -3.22
C GLY A 268 -14.25 -9.93 -2.78
N PRO A 269 -14.60 -10.98 -3.54
CA PRO A 269 -14.27 -12.36 -3.21
C PRO A 269 -12.75 -12.59 -3.03
N GLU A 270 -12.37 -13.35 -1.98
CA GLU A 270 -10.96 -13.61 -1.61
C GLU A 270 -10.11 -14.23 -2.75
N ASP A 271 -10.74 -14.94 -3.68
CA ASP A 271 -10.11 -15.60 -4.82
C ASP A 271 -9.96 -14.71 -6.06
N LYS A 272 -10.61 -13.53 -6.07
CA LYS A 272 -10.69 -12.61 -7.22
C LYS A 272 -10.26 -11.18 -6.92
N SER A 273 -9.88 -10.89 -5.69
CA SER A 273 -9.57 -9.53 -5.24
C SER A 273 -8.40 -9.53 -4.28
N ALA A 274 -7.69 -8.41 -4.24
CA ALA A 274 -6.75 -8.15 -3.17
C ALA A 274 -7.51 -8.05 -1.84
N VAL A 275 -6.98 -8.69 -0.82
CA VAL A 275 -7.53 -8.68 0.54
C VAL A 275 -6.48 -8.23 1.54
N MET A 276 -6.95 -7.75 2.67
CA MET A 276 -6.13 -7.54 3.84
C MET A 276 -6.27 -8.74 4.77
N GLU A 277 -5.14 -9.37 5.07
CA GLU A 277 -5.06 -10.42 6.07
C GLU A 277 -4.62 -9.81 7.40
N LEU A 278 -5.46 -9.94 8.43
CA LEU A 278 -5.12 -9.55 9.78
C LEU A 278 -4.74 -10.79 10.58
N THR A 279 -3.55 -10.79 11.17
CA THR A 279 -3.08 -11.89 12.03
C THR A 279 -2.96 -11.42 13.47
N TYR A 280 -3.66 -12.09 14.38
CA TYR A 280 -3.47 -11.98 15.82
C TYR A 280 -2.70 -13.19 16.33
N ASN A 281 -1.64 -12.96 17.12
CA ASN A 281 -0.94 -14.04 17.83
C ASN A 281 -1.32 -13.99 19.31
N TYR A 282 -1.59 -15.13 19.91
CA TYR A 282 -2.19 -15.18 21.25
C TYR A 282 -1.30 -14.48 22.28
N GLY A 283 -1.88 -13.52 23.00
CA GLY A 283 -1.20 -12.77 24.05
C GLY A 283 -0.21 -11.71 23.55
N VAL A 284 -0.12 -11.49 22.23
CA VAL A 284 0.74 -10.45 21.66
C VAL A 284 -0.14 -9.28 21.20
N SER A 285 -0.04 -8.16 21.90
CA SER A 285 -0.89 -6.99 21.69
C SER A 285 -0.19 -5.79 21.04
N ILE A 286 1.14 -5.82 20.93
CA ILE A 286 1.95 -4.71 20.41
C ILE A 286 3.04 -5.29 19.50
N TYR A 287 3.23 -4.65 18.36
CA TYR A 287 4.28 -4.98 17.41
C TYR A 287 5.04 -3.72 17.02
N ASP A 288 6.34 -3.85 16.82
CA ASP A 288 7.14 -2.82 16.17
C ASP A 288 6.82 -2.77 14.67
N LYS A 289 6.47 -1.58 14.17
CA LYS A 289 6.11 -1.37 12.76
C LYS A 289 7.30 -1.15 11.85
N GLY A 290 8.48 -0.92 12.43
CA GLY A 290 9.64 -0.49 11.68
C GLY A 290 9.37 0.82 10.92
N ASN A 291 10.13 1.03 9.86
CA ASN A 291 10.04 2.19 8.97
C ASN A 291 10.03 1.84 7.48
N ALA A 292 9.97 0.55 7.13
CA ALA A 292 10.01 0.09 5.75
C ALA A 292 8.63 0.15 5.07
N TYR A 293 7.62 -0.53 5.63
CA TYR A 293 6.22 -0.40 5.18
C TYR A 293 5.72 1.03 5.42
N ALA A 294 5.10 1.65 4.41
CA ALA A 294 4.55 3.00 4.55
C ALA A 294 3.05 2.97 4.84
N GLN A 295 2.25 2.53 3.88
CA GLN A 295 0.78 2.60 3.94
C GLN A 295 0.12 1.77 2.82
N ILE A 296 -1.19 1.57 2.94
CA ILE A 296 -2.03 1.11 1.83
C ILE A 296 -2.87 2.28 1.30
N ALA A 297 -3.05 2.34 -0.02
CA ALA A 297 -3.94 3.30 -0.67
C ALA A 297 -5.26 2.65 -1.07
N ILE A 298 -6.38 3.32 -0.76
CA ILE A 298 -7.74 2.82 -1.03
C ILE A 298 -8.55 3.92 -1.73
N GLY A 299 -9.20 3.57 -2.84
CA GLY A 299 -10.11 4.45 -3.58
C GLY A 299 -11.41 4.71 -2.82
N THR A 300 -11.99 5.89 -2.99
CA THR A 300 -13.28 6.29 -2.42
C THR A 300 -13.96 7.35 -3.27
N ASP A 301 -15.29 7.39 -3.26
CA ASP A 301 -16.03 8.46 -3.93
C ASP A 301 -16.08 9.75 -3.09
N ASP A 302 -15.76 9.70 -1.78
CA ASP A 302 -15.75 10.89 -0.91
C ASP A 302 -14.75 10.76 0.26
N VAL A 303 -13.63 11.49 0.17
CA VAL A 303 -12.60 11.52 1.21
C VAL A 303 -13.06 12.20 2.51
N HIS A 304 -14.05 13.10 2.47
CA HIS A 304 -14.56 13.78 3.66
C HIS A 304 -15.44 12.84 4.49
N LYS A 305 -16.39 12.16 3.86
CA LYS A 305 -17.21 11.14 4.54
C LYS A 305 -16.37 9.95 5.01
N THR A 306 -15.33 9.59 4.26
CA THR A 306 -14.32 8.64 4.72
C THR A 306 -13.67 9.09 6.03
N ALA A 307 -13.25 10.35 6.12
CA ALA A 307 -12.63 10.89 7.33
C ALA A 307 -13.60 10.86 8.54
N GLU A 308 -14.89 11.15 8.31
CA GLU A 308 -15.93 11.06 9.34
C GLU A 308 -16.09 9.63 9.87
N ALA A 309 -16.20 8.64 8.98
CA ALA A 309 -16.28 7.24 9.35
C ALA A 309 -15.07 6.77 10.16
N ILE A 310 -13.85 7.14 9.73
CA ILE A 310 -12.61 6.78 10.41
C ILE A 310 -12.59 7.33 11.84
N ARG A 311 -12.93 8.61 12.03
CA ARG A 311 -12.98 9.22 13.37
C ARG A 311 -14.00 8.53 14.25
N LEU A 312 -15.18 8.23 13.68
CA LEU A 312 -16.28 7.66 14.42
C LEU A 312 -15.92 6.28 15.01
N TRP A 313 -15.10 5.50 14.30
CA TRP A 313 -14.74 4.14 14.68
C TRP A 313 -13.35 4.02 15.31
N GLY A 314 -12.77 5.14 15.78
CA GLY A 314 -11.56 5.14 16.60
C GLY A 314 -10.23 5.17 15.82
N GLY A 315 -10.29 5.39 14.51
CA GLY A 315 -9.10 5.67 13.70
C GLY A 315 -8.62 7.11 13.88
N LYS A 316 -7.33 7.34 13.64
CA LYS A 316 -6.71 8.65 13.78
C LYS A 316 -6.46 9.27 12.41
N ILE A 317 -7.05 10.44 12.15
CA ILE A 317 -6.71 11.23 10.96
C ILE A 317 -5.30 11.82 11.14
N THR A 318 -4.43 11.56 10.16
CA THR A 318 -3.05 12.09 10.11
C THR A 318 -2.90 13.19 9.05
N ARG A 319 -3.82 13.23 8.08
CA ARG A 319 -4.01 14.35 7.16
C ARG A 319 -5.50 14.54 6.92
N GLU A 320 -6.00 15.74 7.17
CA GLU A 320 -7.39 16.13 6.92
C GLU A 320 -7.78 15.94 5.45
N PRO A 321 -9.04 15.58 5.16
CA PRO A 321 -9.52 15.39 3.80
C PRO A 321 -9.42 16.68 2.99
N GLY A 322 -8.82 16.58 1.81
CA GLY A 322 -8.71 17.71 0.89
C GLY A 322 -7.65 17.50 -0.20
N PRO A 323 -7.52 18.47 -1.12
CA PRO A 323 -6.56 18.39 -2.21
C PRO A 323 -5.12 18.42 -1.69
N LEU A 324 -4.22 17.75 -2.41
CA LEU A 324 -2.78 17.90 -2.18
C LEU A 324 -2.27 19.27 -2.66
N PRO A 325 -1.31 19.90 -1.96
CA PRO A 325 -0.66 21.08 -2.51
C PRO A 325 0.07 20.72 -3.82
N GLY A 326 -0.23 21.43 -4.89
CA GLY A 326 0.41 21.22 -6.20
C GLY A 326 -0.18 20.09 -7.04
N ILE A 327 -1.01 19.20 -6.46
CA ILE A 327 -1.81 18.24 -7.22
C ILE A 327 -3.26 18.27 -6.73
N SER A 328 -4.22 18.48 -7.64
CA SER A 328 -5.63 18.65 -7.28
C SER A 328 -6.30 17.40 -6.69
N ALA A 329 -5.59 16.28 -6.59
CA ALA A 329 -6.12 15.03 -6.08
C ALA A 329 -6.49 15.12 -4.60
N LYS A 330 -7.75 14.79 -4.31
CA LYS A 330 -8.29 14.80 -2.95
C LYS A 330 -7.89 13.52 -2.22
N ILE A 331 -7.33 13.68 -1.03
CA ILE A 331 -6.97 12.56 -0.16
C ILE A 331 -7.35 12.81 1.29
N VAL A 332 -7.48 11.73 2.07
CA VAL A 332 -7.39 11.74 3.53
C VAL A 332 -6.38 10.68 3.95
N ALA A 333 -5.52 10.99 4.93
CA ALA A 333 -4.62 9.99 5.51
C ALA A 333 -4.99 9.69 6.95
N CYS A 334 -4.83 8.44 7.35
CA CYS A 334 -5.21 7.99 8.68
C CYS A 334 -4.32 6.88 9.20
N GLN A 335 -4.56 6.51 10.45
CA GLN A 335 -4.08 5.31 11.10
C GLN A 335 -5.25 4.50 11.65
N ASP A 336 -5.18 3.18 11.53
CA ASP A 336 -6.11 2.25 12.19
C ASP A 336 -5.89 2.20 13.71
N THR A 337 -6.63 1.32 14.39
CA THR A 337 -6.55 1.14 15.85
C THR A 337 -5.19 0.64 16.34
N ASP A 338 -4.39 0.08 15.46
CA ASP A 338 -3.07 -0.48 15.77
C ASP A 338 -1.94 0.43 15.22
N GLY A 339 -2.28 1.54 14.57
CA GLY A 339 -1.35 2.54 14.04
C GLY A 339 -0.91 2.32 12.59
N TRP A 340 -1.46 1.33 11.88
CA TRP A 340 -1.20 1.09 10.47
C TRP A 340 -1.75 2.22 9.63
N LYS A 341 -0.92 2.76 8.74
CA LYS A 341 -1.29 3.90 7.92
C LYS A 341 -2.08 3.47 6.69
N ALA A 342 -3.09 4.25 6.35
CA ALA A 342 -3.76 4.19 5.07
C ALA A 342 -3.97 5.60 4.51
N VAL A 343 -4.03 5.69 3.18
CA VAL A 343 -4.44 6.89 2.46
C VAL A 343 -5.66 6.54 1.63
N PHE A 344 -6.72 7.32 1.78
CA PHE A 344 -7.85 7.24 0.89
C PHE A 344 -7.75 8.30 -0.16
N VAL A 345 -7.93 7.89 -1.41
CA VAL A 345 -7.79 8.73 -2.60
C VAL A 345 -9.13 8.80 -3.31
N ASP A 346 -9.53 9.99 -3.72
CA ASP A 346 -10.72 10.16 -4.55
C ASP A 346 -10.59 9.37 -5.86
N ASN A 347 -11.58 8.52 -6.17
CA ASN A 347 -11.54 7.61 -7.30
C ASN A 347 -11.36 8.34 -8.64
N ILE A 348 -12.02 9.48 -8.83
CA ILE A 348 -11.96 10.26 -10.06
C ILE A 348 -10.59 10.91 -10.19
N ASP A 349 -10.06 11.45 -9.09
CA ASP A 349 -8.75 12.09 -9.11
C ASP A 349 -7.61 11.07 -9.27
N PHE A 350 -7.72 9.88 -8.69
CA PHE A 350 -6.75 8.80 -8.91
C PHE A 350 -6.61 8.46 -10.40
N LEU A 351 -7.73 8.32 -11.12
CA LEU A 351 -7.70 8.02 -12.55
C LEU A 351 -7.02 9.12 -13.37
N LYS A 352 -7.20 10.40 -13.01
CA LYS A 352 -6.51 11.52 -13.68
C LYS A 352 -4.99 11.48 -13.50
N GLU A 353 -4.47 10.77 -12.50
CA GLU A 353 -3.03 10.62 -12.30
C GLU A 353 -2.41 9.50 -13.13
N LEU A 354 -3.24 8.60 -13.68
CA LEU A 354 -2.79 7.51 -14.53
C LEU A 354 -2.66 7.94 -16.01
N GLU A 355 -3.30 9.05 -16.39
CA GLU A 355 -3.18 9.71 -17.71
C GLU A 355 -1.92 10.58 -17.81
#